data_AF-A0A9X2FVW9-F1
#
_entry.id   AF-A0A9X2FVW9-F1
#
_cell.length_a   1.000
_cell.length_b   1.000
_cell.length_c   1.000
_cell.angle_alpha   90.00
_cell.angle_beta   90.00
_cell.angle_gamma   90.00
#
_symmetry.space_group_name_H-M   'P 1'
#
loop_
_entity.id
_entity.type
_entity.pdbx_description
1 polymer ?
#
loop_
_entity_poly.entity_id
_entity_poly.type
_entity_poly.pdbx_seq_one_letter_code
_entity_poly.pdbx_strand_id
1 'polypeptide(L)'
;MASLNLLQWREQSLWLRYRALHCLGILLLLIVGILSVQWVISYESYLGNLKHQLAEQKLALEEQSVLQQRWEQYQNQQQLQKAFIQRKHTSHEMLNAFYALLERTHHQLQQRELSLSQSQMKLTAIYRQIQQVNEQYLWLEKQLASPVLKQQLLPQQGVVFSYIRSQKSADSGAQPNG
;
A
#
# COMPACT_ATOMS: atom_id res chain seq x y z
N MET A 1 48.41 -97.65 10.44
CA MET A 1 47.02 -97.13 10.27
C MET A 1 47.00 -95.64 10.62
N ALA A 2 47.71 -94.78 9.87
CA ALA A 2 47.87 -93.35 10.20
C ALA A 2 47.69 -92.43 8.97
N SER A 3 47.04 -92.92 7.90
CA SER A 3 46.82 -92.18 6.65
C SER A 3 45.40 -91.63 6.47
N LEU A 4 44.47 -91.95 7.38
CA LEU A 4 43.05 -91.55 7.27
C LEU A 4 42.74 -90.17 7.87
N ASN A 5 43.62 -89.61 8.71
CA ASN A 5 43.33 -88.37 9.43
C ASN A 5 43.67 -87.09 8.63
N LEU A 6 44.46 -87.21 7.55
CA LEU A 6 44.85 -86.06 6.72
C LEU A 6 43.81 -85.71 5.65
N LEU A 7 42.94 -86.66 5.25
CA LEU A 7 41.89 -86.44 4.25
C LEU A 7 40.65 -85.76 4.85
N GLN A 8 40.27 -86.07 6.10
CA GLN A 8 39.11 -85.46 6.77
C GLN A 8 39.27 -83.96 7.05
N TRP A 9 40.51 -83.46 7.17
CA TRP A 9 40.75 -82.04 7.42
C TRP A 9 40.55 -81.16 6.18
N ARG A 10 40.55 -81.76 4.98
CA ARG A 10 40.40 -81.05 3.69
C ARG A 10 38.94 -80.93 3.24
N GLU A 11 38.04 -81.79 3.74
CA GLU A 11 36.63 -81.85 3.33
C GLU A 11 35.65 -81.13 4.28
N GLN A 12 36.13 -80.53 5.37
CA GLN A 12 35.27 -79.65 6.15
C GLN A 12 34.96 -78.40 5.31
N SER A 13 33.69 -78.30 4.90
CA SER A 13 33.20 -77.13 4.16
C SER A 13 33.61 -75.86 4.89
N LEU A 14 34.14 -74.88 4.15
CA LEU A 14 34.55 -73.58 4.69
C LEU A 14 33.45 -72.95 5.56
N TRP A 15 32.20 -73.27 5.24
CA TRP A 15 31.00 -72.87 5.98
C TRP A 15 30.96 -73.40 7.42
N LEU A 16 31.35 -74.65 7.66
CA LEU A 16 31.40 -75.22 9.01
C LEU A 16 32.58 -74.66 9.81
N ARG A 17 33.72 -74.45 9.13
CA ARG A 17 34.97 -73.96 9.72
C ARG A 17 34.90 -72.49 10.13
N TYR A 18 34.14 -71.68 9.39
CA TYR A 18 33.94 -70.25 9.65
C TYR A 18 32.49 -69.90 9.99
N ARG A 19 31.73 -70.84 10.55
CA ARG A 19 30.30 -70.66 10.90
C ARG A 19 30.03 -69.41 11.75
N ALA A 20 30.90 -69.14 12.73
CA ALA A 20 30.83 -67.94 13.56
C ALA A 20 31.05 -66.66 12.74
N LEU A 21 31.96 -66.68 11.76
CA LEU A 21 32.25 -65.54 10.88
C LEU A 21 31.07 -65.26 9.93
N HIS A 22 30.45 -66.31 9.39
CA HIS A 22 29.26 -66.18 8.56
C HIS A 22 28.05 -65.67 9.37
N CYS A 23 27.84 -66.16 10.60
CA CYS A 23 26.80 -65.65 11.49
C CYS A 23 27.02 -64.16 11.84
N LEU A 24 28.26 -63.77 12.15
CA LEU A 24 28.62 -62.36 12.38
C LEU A 24 28.36 -61.50 11.13
N GLY A 25 28.74 -61.97 9.95
CA GLY A 25 28.49 -61.25 8.70
C GLY A 25 27.01 -61.05 8.38
N ILE A 26 26.17 -62.08 8.60
CA ILE A 26 24.71 -62.00 8.41
C ILE A 26 24.09 -61.03 9.43
N LEU A 27 24.53 -61.08 10.69
CA LEU A 27 24.04 -60.21 11.75
C LEU A 27 24.39 -58.75 11.47
N LEU A 28 25.61 -58.48 10.97
CA LEU A 28 26.06 -57.15 10.58
C LEU A 28 25.27 -56.61 9.38
N LEU A 29 24.98 -57.46 8.38
CA LEU A 29 24.10 -57.13 7.25
C LEU A 29 22.68 -56.77 7.70
N LEU A 30 22.11 -57.52 8.65
CA LEU A 30 20.79 -57.21 9.21
C LEU A 30 20.78 -55.88 9.95
N ILE A 31 21.80 -55.59 10.76
CA ILE A 31 21.93 -54.30 11.47
C ILE A 31 22.01 -53.14 10.47
N VAL A 32 22.84 -53.25 9.43
CA VAL A 32 22.96 -52.21 8.40
C VAL A 32 21.64 -52.03 7.64
N GLY A 33 20.94 -53.12 7.33
CA GLY A 33 19.61 -53.06 6.72
C GLY A 33 18.62 -52.28 7.58
N ILE A 34 18.52 -52.62 8.87
CA ILE A 34 17.63 -51.94 9.82
C ILE A 34 17.99 -50.46 9.95
N LEU A 35 19.28 -50.13 10.10
CA LEU A 35 19.75 -48.75 10.20
C LEU A 35 19.43 -47.94 8.94
N SER A 36 19.59 -48.52 7.75
CA SER A 36 19.28 -47.86 6.48
C SER A 36 17.79 -47.55 6.34
N VAL A 37 16.91 -48.50 6.67
CA VAL A 37 15.46 -48.31 6.64
C VAL A 37 15.04 -47.24 7.65
N GLN A 38 15.59 -47.29 8.86
CA GLN A 38 15.28 -46.29 9.89
C GLN A 38 15.78 -44.89 9.51
N TRP A 39 16.90 -44.80 8.80
CA TRP A 39 17.42 -43.53 8.29
C TRP A 39 16.51 -42.93 7.20
N VAL A 40 16.02 -43.75 6.27
CA VAL A 40 15.06 -43.33 5.23
C VAL A 40 13.75 -42.83 5.85
N ILE A 41 13.19 -43.58 6.81
CA ILE A 41 11.94 -43.20 7.50
C ILE A 41 12.12 -41.89 8.27
N SER A 42 13.26 -41.72 8.95
CA SER A 42 13.58 -40.48 9.67
C SER A 42 13.68 -39.28 8.72
N TYR A 43 14.30 -39.46 7.55
CA TYR A 43 14.44 -38.43 6.55
C TYR A 43 13.09 -38.03 5.92
N GLU A 44 12.20 -39.00 5.67
CA GLU A 44 10.85 -38.75 5.17
C GLU A 44 10.00 -37.95 6.19
N SER A 45 10.08 -38.32 7.47
CA SER A 45 9.43 -37.59 8.56
C SER A 45 9.94 -36.14 8.68
N TYR A 46 11.26 -35.94 8.59
CA TYR A 46 11.87 -34.62 8.59
C TYR A 46 11.40 -33.75 7.41
N LEU A 47 11.34 -34.31 6.20
CA LEU A 47 10.81 -33.62 5.02
C LEU A 47 9.32 -33.30 5.15
N GLY A 48 8.52 -34.19 5.77
CA GLY A 48 7.11 -33.94 6.07
C GLY A 48 6.92 -32.73 6.98
N ASN A 49 7.69 -32.66 8.08
CA ASN A 49 7.65 -31.53 9.01
C ASN A 49 8.06 -30.22 8.35
N LEU A 50 9.12 -30.22 7.52
CA LEU A 50 9.53 -29.03 6.77
C LEU A 50 8.44 -28.56 5.80
N LYS A 51 7.79 -29.47 5.08
CA LYS A 51 6.67 -29.12 4.19
C LYS A 51 5.50 -28.51 4.96
N HIS A 52 5.19 -29.06 6.14
CA HIS A 52 4.11 -28.57 6.98
C HIS A 52 4.39 -27.16 7.50
N GLN A 53 5.59 -26.92 8.03
CA GLN A 53 6.02 -25.59 8.47
C GLN A 53 6.01 -24.56 7.34
N LEU A 54 6.40 -24.96 6.13
CA LEU A 54 6.40 -24.08 4.97
C LEU A 54 4.97 -23.76 4.51
N ALA A 55 4.03 -24.70 4.62
CA ALA A 55 2.62 -24.46 4.33
C ALA A 55 1.98 -23.50 5.34
N GLU A 56 2.26 -23.66 6.63
CA GLU A 56 1.80 -22.74 7.68
C GLU A 56 2.35 -21.33 7.50
N GLN A 57 3.65 -21.19 7.17
CA GLN A 57 4.25 -19.89 6.90
C GLN A 57 3.65 -19.23 5.65
N LYS A 58 3.34 -19.99 4.60
CA LYS A 58 2.67 -19.45 3.41
C LYS A 58 1.29 -18.92 3.73
N LEU A 59 0.49 -19.65 4.52
CA LEU A 59 -0.83 -19.20 4.96
C LEU A 59 -0.73 -17.92 5.81
N ALA A 60 0.22 -17.86 6.76
CA ALA A 60 0.43 -16.67 7.58
C ALA A 60 0.87 -15.44 6.75
N LEU A 61 1.73 -15.65 5.74
CA LEU A 61 2.13 -14.60 4.80
C LEU A 61 0.96 -14.10 3.96
N GLU A 62 0.11 -15.01 3.49
CA GLU A 62 -1.07 -14.66 2.69
C GLU A 62 -2.06 -13.85 3.53
N GLU A 63 -2.36 -14.27 4.75
CA GLU A 63 -3.20 -13.52 5.69
C GLU A 63 -2.63 -12.12 5.99
N GLN A 64 -1.32 -12.02 6.23
CA GLN A 64 -0.66 -10.74 6.47
C GLN A 64 -0.73 -9.82 5.25
N SER A 65 -0.56 -10.36 4.04
CA SER A 65 -0.68 -9.59 2.79
C SER A 65 -2.09 -9.04 2.58
N VAL A 66 -3.13 -9.83 2.87
CA VAL A 66 -4.53 -9.41 2.79
C VAL A 66 -4.84 -8.31 3.80
N LEU A 67 -4.34 -8.44 5.03
CA LEU A 67 -4.48 -7.40 6.06
C LEU A 67 -3.79 -6.11 5.65
N GLN A 68 -2.58 -6.20 5.10
CA GLN A 68 -1.85 -5.04 4.59
C GLN A 68 -2.61 -4.34 3.45
N GLN A 69 -3.13 -5.11 2.49
CA GLN A 69 -3.91 -4.55 1.38
C GLN A 69 -5.18 -3.84 1.87
N ARG A 70 -5.89 -4.41 2.85
CA ARG A 70 -7.06 -3.76 3.48
C ARG A 70 -6.67 -2.48 4.21
N TRP A 71 -5.52 -2.50 4.90
CA TRP A 71 -5.01 -1.32 5.59
C TRP A 71 -4.66 -0.18 4.61
N GLU A 72 -4.00 -0.49 3.51
CA GLU A 72 -3.69 0.48 2.44
C GLU A 72 -4.97 1.06 1.81
N GLN A 73 -5.97 0.21 1.54
CA GLN A 73 -7.27 0.67 1.05
C GLN A 73 -7.96 1.60 2.05
N TYR A 74 -7.92 1.26 3.34
CA TYR A 74 -8.48 2.10 4.39
C TYR A 74 -7.77 3.45 4.49
N GLN A 75 -6.44 3.47 4.43
CA GLN A 75 -5.66 4.72 4.40
C GLN A 75 -6.02 5.58 3.19
N ASN A 76 -6.14 4.99 2.00
CA ASN A 76 -6.55 5.71 0.79
C ASN A 76 -7.95 6.31 0.94
N GLN A 77 -8.92 5.55 1.48
CA GLN A 77 -10.26 6.06 1.74
C GLN A 77 -10.25 7.23 2.73
N GLN A 78 -9.48 7.13 3.82
CA GLN A 78 -9.34 8.22 4.78
C GLN A 78 -8.73 9.48 4.15
N GLN A 79 -7.70 9.32 3.31
CA GLN A 79 -7.09 10.46 2.62
C GLN A 79 -8.08 11.13 1.66
N LEU A 80 -8.84 10.35 0.89
CA LEU A 80 -9.91 10.86 0.03
C LEU A 80 -10.98 11.60 0.82
N GLN A 81 -11.40 11.05 1.97
CA GLN A 81 -12.39 11.68 2.83
C GLN A 81 -11.88 12.99 3.43
N LYS A 82 -10.64 13.03 3.93
CA LYS A 82 -10.00 14.25 4.44
C LYS A 82 -9.91 15.31 3.33
N ALA A 83 -9.46 14.93 2.14
CA ALA A 83 -9.40 15.83 1.00
C ALA A 83 -10.79 16.36 0.61
N PHE A 84 -11.82 15.51 0.65
CA PHE A 84 -13.20 15.91 0.38
C PHE A 84 -13.73 16.91 1.42
N ILE A 85 -13.55 16.63 2.72
CA ILE A 85 -13.97 17.51 3.82
C ILE A 85 -13.26 18.87 3.69
N GLN A 86 -11.95 18.86 3.46
CA GLN A 86 -11.17 20.07 3.27
C GLN A 86 -11.67 20.87 2.05
N ARG A 87 -11.91 20.21 0.92
CA ARG A 87 -12.51 20.84 -0.27
C ARG A 87 -13.88 21.45 0.01
N LYS A 88 -14.74 20.76 0.76
CA LYS A 88 -16.06 21.26 1.16
C LYS A 88 -15.95 22.51 2.03
N HIS A 89 -15.06 22.48 3.03
CA HIS A 89 -14.84 23.60 3.94
C HIS A 89 -14.34 24.84 3.19
N THR A 90 -13.27 24.71 2.40
CA THR A 90 -12.75 25.83 1.59
C THR A 90 -13.76 26.36 0.59
N SER A 91 -14.59 25.49 0.00
CA SER A 91 -15.66 25.93 -0.90
C SER A 91 -16.72 26.73 -0.16
N HIS A 92 -17.08 26.31 1.05
CA HIS A 92 -18.05 27.02 1.88
C HIS A 92 -17.53 28.39 2.33
N GLU A 93 -16.27 28.47 2.79
CA GLU A 93 -15.62 29.72 3.16
C GLU A 93 -15.54 30.69 1.97
N MET A 94 -15.15 30.19 0.80
CA MET A 94 -15.10 30.97 -0.43
C MET A 94 -16.48 31.54 -0.81
N LEU A 95 -17.51 30.69 -0.84
CA LEU A 95 -18.86 31.12 -1.15
C LEU A 95 -19.36 32.16 -0.15
N ASN A 96 -19.11 31.95 1.15
CA ASN A 96 -19.51 32.86 2.21
C ASN A 96 -18.80 34.22 2.10
N ALA A 97 -17.49 34.23 1.81
CA ALA A 97 -16.72 35.47 1.66
C ALA A 97 -17.20 36.30 0.45
N PHE A 98 -17.45 35.67 -0.70
CA PHE A 98 -17.96 36.37 -1.88
C PHE A 98 -19.43 36.80 -1.71
N TYR A 99 -20.24 36.02 -1.00
CA TYR A 99 -21.61 36.42 -0.66
C TYR A 99 -21.61 37.64 0.28
N ALA A 100 -20.82 37.61 1.35
CA ALA A 100 -20.67 38.74 2.27
C ALA A 100 -20.09 39.98 1.57
N LEU A 101 -19.20 39.79 0.59
CA LEU A 101 -18.74 40.89 -0.27
C LEU A 101 -19.90 41.49 -1.08
N LEU A 102 -20.72 40.67 -1.72
CA LEU A 102 -21.89 41.13 -2.49
C LEU A 102 -22.86 41.91 -1.62
N GLU A 103 -23.11 41.44 -0.40
CA GLU A 103 -23.99 42.12 0.56
C GLU A 103 -23.41 43.47 0.98
N ARG A 104 -22.13 43.52 1.37
CA ARG A 104 -21.45 44.75 1.81
C ARG A 104 -21.30 45.79 0.71
N THR A 105 -21.10 45.36 -0.53
CA THR A 105 -20.77 46.25 -1.66
C THR A 105 -21.98 46.68 -2.48
N HIS A 106 -23.21 46.40 -2.00
CA HIS A 106 -24.44 46.66 -2.73
C HIS A 106 -24.58 48.09 -3.28
N HIS A 107 -24.08 49.09 -2.55
CA HIS A 107 -24.15 50.50 -2.96
C HIS A 107 -22.87 51.04 -3.62
N GLN A 108 -21.77 50.29 -3.55
CA GLN A 108 -20.44 50.72 -4.03
C GLN A 108 -20.10 50.13 -5.40
N LEU A 109 -20.58 48.92 -5.67
CA LEU A 109 -20.37 48.19 -6.92
C LEU A 109 -21.68 48.04 -7.70
N GLN A 110 -21.66 48.44 -8.96
CA GLN A 110 -22.77 48.31 -9.91
C GLN A 110 -22.53 47.11 -10.86
N GLN A 111 -23.57 46.62 -11.53
CA GLN A 111 -23.49 45.53 -12.51
C GLN A 111 -22.65 44.33 -12.03
N ARG A 112 -23.01 43.83 -10.84
CA ARG A 112 -22.30 42.73 -10.18
C ARG A 112 -22.72 41.40 -10.77
N GLU A 113 -21.77 40.65 -11.29
CA GLU A 113 -21.96 39.30 -11.81
C GLU A 113 -21.05 38.33 -11.06
N LEU A 114 -21.65 37.32 -10.46
CA LEU A 114 -20.93 36.26 -9.78
C LEU A 114 -20.92 35.01 -10.65
N SER A 115 -19.74 34.58 -11.07
CA SER A 115 -19.53 33.35 -11.82
C SER A 115 -18.77 32.33 -10.98
N LEU A 116 -19.28 31.11 -10.94
CA LEU A 116 -18.65 29.98 -10.26
C LEU A 116 -18.28 28.93 -11.30
N SER A 117 -17.00 28.65 -11.43
CA SER A 117 -16.45 27.54 -12.19
C SER A 117 -15.91 26.45 -11.24
N GLN A 118 -15.66 25.25 -11.76
CA GLN A 118 -15.23 24.08 -10.99
C GLN A 118 -14.00 24.35 -10.10
N SER A 119 -13.13 25.26 -10.51
CA SER A 119 -11.88 25.61 -9.82
C SER A 119 -11.73 27.10 -9.53
N GLN A 120 -12.70 27.95 -9.89
CA GLN A 120 -12.53 29.40 -9.79
C GLN A 120 -13.85 30.10 -9.48
N MET A 121 -13.81 31.04 -8.55
CA MET A 121 -14.92 31.97 -8.30
C MET A 121 -14.50 33.35 -8.79
N LYS A 122 -15.35 34.00 -9.58
CA LYS A 122 -15.11 35.36 -10.06
C LYS A 122 -16.31 36.25 -9.75
N LEU A 123 -16.01 37.43 -9.23
CA LEU A 123 -16.96 38.53 -9.13
C LEU A 123 -16.53 39.62 -10.10
N THR A 124 -17.34 39.87 -11.12
CA THR A 124 -17.20 41.01 -12.01
C THR A 124 -18.12 42.11 -11.52
N ALA A 125 -17.65 43.36 -11.48
CA ALA A 125 -18.46 44.49 -11.09
C ALA A 125 -17.94 45.79 -11.71
N ILE A 126 -18.76 46.83 -11.70
CA ILE A 126 -18.38 48.19 -12.07
C ILE A 126 -18.22 49.01 -10.78
N TYR A 127 -17.07 49.65 -10.59
CA TYR A 127 -16.78 50.46 -9.42
C TYR A 127 -17.10 51.93 -9.68
N ARG A 128 -17.57 52.65 -8.65
CA ARG A 128 -17.76 54.11 -8.74
C ARG A 128 -16.49 54.89 -8.46
N GLN A 129 -15.68 54.41 -7.50
CA GLN A 129 -14.41 55.01 -7.12
C GLN A 129 -13.35 53.92 -7.00
N ILE A 130 -12.17 54.15 -7.58
CA ILE A 130 -11.09 53.15 -7.60
C ILE A 130 -10.59 52.78 -6.20
N GLN A 131 -10.73 53.67 -5.22
CA GLN A 131 -10.34 53.42 -3.83
C GLN A 131 -11.20 52.30 -3.18
N GLN A 132 -12.48 52.19 -3.57
CA GLN A 132 -13.39 51.15 -3.10
C GLN A 132 -12.93 49.75 -3.52
N VAL A 133 -12.31 49.64 -4.71
CA VAL A 133 -11.81 48.38 -5.24
C VAL A 133 -10.69 47.82 -4.34
N ASN A 134 -9.75 48.67 -3.94
CA ASN A 134 -8.63 48.26 -3.10
C ASN A 134 -9.08 47.87 -1.68
N GLU A 135 -10.04 48.60 -1.10
CA GLU A 135 -10.62 48.25 0.20
C GLU A 135 -11.33 46.90 0.17
N GLN A 136 -12.06 46.61 -0.92
CA GLN A 136 -12.75 45.35 -1.12
C GLN A 136 -11.78 44.18 -1.29
N TYR A 137 -10.69 44.39 -2.04
CA TYR A 137 -9.61 43.42 -2.18
C TYR A 137 -8.93 43.09 -0.85
N LEU A 138 -8.51 44.11 -0.10
CA LEU A 138 -7.87 43.93 1.20
C LEU A 138 -8.80 43.24 2.20
N TRP A 139 -10.11 43.51 2.13
CA TRP A 139 -11.08 42.82 2.96
C TRP A 139 -11.27 41.35 2.56
N LEU A 140 -11.38 41.06 1.26
CA LEU A 140 -11.43 39.70 0.72
C LEU A 140 -10.19 38.89 1.10
N GLU A 141 -9.01 39.50 1.00
CA GLU A 141 -7.74 38.89 1.36
C GLU A 141 -7.71 38.52 2.84
N LYS A 142 -8.22 39.40 3.72
CA LYS A 142 -8.35 39.11 5.16
C LYS A 142 -9.33 37.97 5.47
N GLN A 143 -10.44 37.87 4.72
CA GLN A 143 -11.44 36.82 4.96
C GLN A 143 -11.01 35.46 4.42
N LEU A 144 -10.30 35.43 3.30
CA LEU A 144 -9.89 34.19 2.66
C LEU A 144 -8.50 33.72 3.09
N ALA A 145 -7.72 34.58 3.75
CA ALA A 145 -6.35 34.33 4.23
C ALA A 145 -5.48 33.61 3.19
N SER A 146 -5.67 33.93 1.90
CA SER A 146 -5.20 33.09 0.80
C SER A 146 -4.47 33.89 -0.29
N PRO A 147 -3.26 33.44 -0.70
CA PRO A 147 -2.48 34.10 -1.74
C PRO A 147 -3.03 33.88 -3.16
N VAL A 148 -4.17 33.21 -3.30
CA VAL A 148 -4.73 32.82 -4.61
C VAL A 148 -5.87 33.75 -5.07
N LEU A 149 -6.09 34.84 -4.34
CA LEU A 149 -6.94 35.94 -4.76
C LEU A 149 -6.19 36.82 -5.78
N LYS A 150 -6.82 37.14 -6.90
CA LYS A 150 -6.32 38.07 -7.91
C LYS A 150 -7.36 39.12 -8.21
N GLN A 151 -6.93 40.38 -8.26
CA GLN A 151 -7.73 41.50 -8.74
C GLN A 151 -7.26 41.89 -10.15
N GLN A 152 -8.21 42.12 -11.05
CA GLN A 152 -7.94 42.67 -12.37
C GLN A 152 -8.90 43.83 -12.64
N LEU A 153 -8.34 44.98 -13.05
CA LEU A 153 -9.13 46.12 -13.50
C LEU A 153 -9.46 45.94 -14.99
N LEU A 154 -10.69 46.22 -15.37
CA LEU A 154 -11.21 46.15 -16.74
C LEU A 154 -11.46 47.56 -17.28
N PRO A 155 -11.57 47.72 -18.62
CA PRO A 155 -12.05 48.96 -19.22
C PRO A 155 -13.41 49.37 -18.65
N GLN A 156 -13.77 50.65 -18.79
CA GLN A 156 -15.09 51.18 -18.40
C GLN A 156 -15.41 51.02 -16.89
N GLN A 157 -14.40 51.24 -16.03
CA GLN A 157 -14.56 51.13 -14.56
C GLN A 157 -14.96 49.72 -14.09
N GLY A 158 -14.65 48.68 -14.86
CA GLY A 158 -14.88 47.31 -14.43
C GLY A 158 -13.77 46.80 -13.51
N VAL A 159 -14.10 45.84 -12.65
CA VAL A 159 -13.17 45.07 -11.82
C VAL A 159 -13.60 43.62 -11.79
N VAL A 160 -12.61 42.73 -11.78
CA VAL A 160 -12.78 41.29 -11.55
C VAL A 160 -11.99 40.90 -10.32
N PHE A 161 -12.68 40.39 -9.31
CA PHE A 161 -12.07 39.64 -8.22
C PHE A 161 -12.14 38.17 -8.56
N SER A 162 -11.00 37.50 -8.59
CA SER A 162 -10.94 36.09 -8.92
C SER A 162 -10.19 35.30 -7.87
N TYR A 163 -10.80 34.22 -7.39
CA TYR A 163 -10.18 33.29 -6.47
C TYR A 163 -9.97 31.98 -7.20
N ILE A 164 -8.71 31.56 -7.39
CA ILE A 164 -8.38 30.28 -8.01
C ILE A 164 -8.18 29.25 -6.89
N ARG A 165 -8.87 28.12 -6.98
CA ARG A 165 -8.63 27.00 -6.08
C ARG A 165 -7.30 26.36 -6.49
N SER A 166 -6.31 26.38 -5.61
CA SER A 166 -5.06 25.63 -5.84
C SER A 166 -5.37 24.13 -5.87
N GLN A 167 -5.51 23.56 -7.06
CA GLN A 167 -5.64 22.12 -7.27
C GLN A 167 -4.25 21.46 -7.18
N LYS A 168 -3.56 21.55 -6.04
CA LYS A 168 -2.28 20.83 -5.86
C LYS A 168 -2.45 19.31 -5.68
N SER A 169 -3.65 18.74 -5.88
CA SER A 169 -3.91 17.32 -5.54
C SER A 169 -4.96 16.63 -6.40
N ALA A 170 -5.19 17.08 -7.64
CA ALA A 170 -6.10 16.39 -8.57
C ALA A 170 -5.38 15.56 -9.65
N ASP A 171 -4.13 15.88 -9.99
CA ASP A 171 -3.39 15.24 -11.11
C ASP A 171 -2.37 14.16 -10.71
N SER A 172 -2.11 13.94 -9.43
CA SER A 172 -1.10 12.94 -8.99
C SER A 172 -1.68 11.58 -8.59
N GLY A 173 -2.95 11.30 -8.90
CA GLY A 173 -3.62 10.04 -8.53
C GLY A 173 -4.14 9.20 -9.68
N ALA A 174 -4.05 9.68 -10.93
CA ALA A 174 -4.38 8.87 -12.09
C ALA A 174 -3.17 8.03 -12.48
N GLN A 175 -2.96 6.92 -11.76
CA GLN A 175 -2.14 5.83 -12.25
C GLN A 175 -2.75 5.37 -13.60
N PRO A 176 -2.01 5.43 -14.72
CA PRO A 176 -2.46 4.74 -15.92
C PRO A 176 -2.38 3.24 -15.60
N ASN A 177 -3.52 2.57 -15.57
CA ASN A 177 -3.56 1.11 -15.66
C ASN A 177 -2.94 0.74 -17.01
N GLY A 178 -1.68 0.28 -16.97
CA GLY A 178 -1.00 -0.44 -18.05
C GLY A 178 -1.04 -1.92 -17.75
#